data_AF-A0A815SQ17-F1
#
_entry.id   AF-A0A815SQ17-F1
#
_cell.length_a   1.000
_cell.length_b   1.000
_cell.length_c   1.000
_cell.angle_alpha   90.00
_cell.angle_beta   90.00
_cell.angle_gamma   90.00
#
_symmetry.space_group_name_H-M   'P 1'
#
loop_
_entity.id
_entity.type
_entity.pdbx_description
1 polymer ?
#
loop_
_entity_poly.entity_id
_entity_poly.type
_entity_poly.pdbx_seq_one_letter_code
_entity_poly.pdbx_strand_id
1 'polypeptide(L)'
;MMKIFLCLISFLLYYYKGECAPQPFFPPQIVFSPNDGGTIFAIDEVNQRAYQSLQYGATGETTSYVMKHFPYAIPDSPQSKYYVQLIINSIPFDCTYGTYWKYGGNIINMFPSHWWVNRTSFKVDNYLEFIYEMIHSNDSSVNEDYWYANVTCKVDSGKNYPCEEIFFEKNTQIPLRSARIVRQGWKVVQQITNYKIISMGKPDEKYFHSIPSNWTSICRDVMLGLLYYPQTIKINLNQIAQVQVWLITPPHRINGNDTVTIQWKPSESEWECNDCFTWTPKQLSFNIDNFQEKQTLTITRVKNGPKTTLIPIFNGGGFDLVDPVLYPIFIE
;
A
#
# COMPACT_ATOMS: atom_id res chain seq x y z
N MET A 1 -34.70 -47.63 -17.10
CA MET A 1 -34.64 -46.55 -18.11
C MET A 1 -34.66 -45.14 -17.50
N MET A 2 -35.54 -44.82 -16.55
CA MET A 2 -35.67 -43.47 -15.96
C MET A 2 -34.42 -42.94 -15.22
N LYS A 3 -33.63 -43.80 -14.57
CA LYS A 3 -32.37 -43.41 -13.88
C LYS A 3 -31.26 -42.96 -14.84
N ILE A 4 -31.15 -43.59 -16.02
CA ILE A 4 -30.15 -43.23 -17.03
C ILE A 4 -30.48 -41.86 -17.64
N PHE A 5 -31.77 -41.60 -17.86
CA PHE A 5 -32.25 -40.32 -18.39
C PHE A 5 -32.02 -39.16 -17.41
N LEU A 6 -32.26 -39.38 -16.11
CA LEU A 6 -31.94 -38.41 -15.06
C LEU A 6 -30.44 -38.14 -14.96
N CYS A 7 -29.59 -39.17 -15.01
CA CYS A 7 -28.13 -38.97 -15.03
C CYS A 7 -27.66 -38.20 -16.28
N LEU A 8 -28.26 -38.43 -17.45
CA LEU A 8 -27.94 -37.71 -18.69
C LEU A 8 -28.36 -36.24 -18.62
N ILE A 9 -29.54 -35.94 -18.07
CA ILE A 9 -30.00 -34.57 -17.85
C ILE A 9 -29.12 -33.86 -16.80
N SER A 10 -28.74 -34.54 -15.72
CA SER A 10 -27.81 -34.00 -14.72
C SER A 10 -26.42 -33.76 -15.32
N PHE A 11 -25.91 -34.64 -16.17
CA PHE A 11 -24.62 -34.49 -16.85
C PHE A 11 -24.65 -33.34 -17.86
N LEU A 12 -25.74 -33.20 -18.62
CA LEU A 12 -25.96 -32.08 -19.56
C LEU A 12 -26.13 -30.75 -18.83
N LEU A 13 -26.82 -30.71 -17.68
CA LEU A 13 -26.94 -29.51 -16.84
C LEU A 13 -25.62 -29.16 -16.13
N TYR A 14 -24.78 -30.15 -15.80
CA TYR A 14 -23.45 -29.92 -15.24
C TYR A 14 -22.48 -29.39 -16.32
N TYR A 15 -22.62 -29.87 -17.56
CA TYR A 15 -21.88 -29.35 -18.71
C TYR A 15 -22.33 -27.93 -19.10
N TYR A 16 -23.63 -27.64 -19.04
CA TYR A 16 -24.17 -26.29 -19.31
C TYR A 16 -23.87 -25.27 -18.21
N LYS A 17 -23.51 -25.71 -17.00
CA LYS A 17 -22.96 -24.85 -15.94
C LYS A 17 -21.46 -24.58 -16.10
N GLY A 18 -20.82 -25.21 -17.08
CA GLY A 18 -19.39 -25.11 -17.33
C GLY A 18 -19.07 -24.27 -18.55
N GLU A 19 -19.34 -22.96 -18.47
CA GLU A 19 -18.67 -21.90 -19.24
C GLU A 19 -19.25 -20.57 -18.72
N CYS A 20 -18.83 -20.15 -17.52
CA CYS A 20 -18.80 -18.71 -17.28
C CYS A 20 -17.96 -18.13 -18.42
N ALA A 21 -18.52 -17.20 -19.20
CA ALA A 21 -17.77 -16.59 -20.30
C ALA A 21 -16.41 -16.15 -19.76
N PRO A 22 -15.28 -16.58 -20.38
CA PRO A 22 -13.97 -16.25 -19.87
C PRO A 22 -13.87 -14.73 -19.78
N GLN A 23 -13.71 -14.22 -18.56
CA GLN A 23 -13.50 -12.80 -18.37
C GLN A 23 -12.20 -12.39 -19.09
N PRO A 24 -12.14 -11.20 -19.70
CA PRO A 24 -10.93 -10.73 -20.35
C PRO A 24 -9.86 -10.44 -19.29
N PHE A 25 -8.67 -11.02 -19.47
CA PHE A 25 -7.55 -10.88 -18.56
C PHE A 25 -6.33 -10.34 -19.29
N PHE A 26 -5.63 -9.38 -18.67
CA PHE A 26 -4.24 -9.12 -19.04
C PHE A 26 -3.40 -10.40 -18.93
N PRO A 27 -2.37 -10.59 -19.78
CA PRO A 27 -1.40 -11.67 -19.60
C PRO A 27 -0.80 -11.64 -18.17
N PRO A 28 -0.63 -12.81 -17.52
CA PRO A 28 -0.14 -12.89 -16.12
C PRO A 28 1.30 -12.38 -15.95
N GLN A 29 2.04 -12.30 -17.06
CA GLN A 29 3.40 -11.78 -17.10
C GLN A 29 3.50 -10.78 -18.26
N ILE A 30 3.67 -9.50 -17.94
CA ILE A 30 3.58 -8.42 -18.91
C ILE A 30 4.36 -7.18 -18.47
N VAL A 31 4.91 -6.46 -19.44
CA VAL A 31 5.48 -5.12 -19.27
C VAL A 31 4.79 -4.18 -20.23
N PHE A 32 4.25 -3.08 -19.71
CA PHE A 32 3.51 -2.12 -20.51
C PHE A 32 3.56 -0.71 -19.92
N SER A 33 3.08 0.25 -20.70
CA SER A 33 2.88 1.63 -20.26
C SER A 33 1.48 2.11 -20.62
N PRO A 34 0.69 2.62 -19.65
CA PRO A 34 -0.56 3.30 -19.94
C PRO A 34 -0.31 4.74 -20.41
N ASN A 35 -1.11 5.21 -21.38
CA ASN A 35 -1.18 6.61 -21.84
C ASN A 35 0.19 7.24 -22.18
N ASP A 36 0.86 6.68 -23.19
CA ASP A 36 2.02 7.27 -23.88
C ASP A 36 3.34 7.42 -23.09
N GLY A 37 3.61 6.59 -22.08
CA GLY A 37 5.00 6.32 -21.66
C GLY A 37 5.44 6.85 -20.30
N GLY A 38 4.64 7.71 -19.64
CA GLY A 38 5.04 8.34 -18.37
C GLY A 38 5.06 7.40 -17.16
N THR A 39 4.44 6.22 -17.30
CA THR A 39 4.47 5.17 -16.27
C THR A 39 4.79 3.83 -16.92
N ILE A 40 5.66 3.04 -16.31
CA ILE A 40 5.95 1.67 -16.74
C ILE A 40 5.49 0.72 -15.65
N PHE A 41 4.74 -0.31 -16.02
CA PHE A 41 4.41 -1.43 -15.16
C PHE A 41 5.12 -2.68 -15.66
N ALA A 42 5.72 -3.45 -14.75
CA ALA A 42 6.10 -4.83 -15.01
C ALA A 42 5.40 -5.73 -13.98
N ILE A 43 4.55 -6.64 -14.45
CA ILE A 43 3.74 -7.52 -13.62
C ILE A 43 4.21 -8.94 -13.86
N ASP A 44 4.50 -9.65 -12.78
CA ASP A 44 4.86 -11.06 -12.77
C ASP A 44 3.99 -11.77 -11.73
N GLU A 45 2.76 -12.07 -12.14
CA GLU A 45 1.75 -12.74 -11.30
C GLU A 45 2.24 -14.11 -10.85
N VAL A 46 2.96 -14.83 -11.72
CA VAL A 46 3.51 -16.17 -11.43
C VAL A 46 4.46 -16.14 -10.23
N ASN A 47 5.39 -15.19 -10.20
CA ASN A 47 6.33 -15.02 -9.09
C ASN A 47 5.82 -14.06 -8.01
N GLN A 48 4.57 -13.59 -8.11
CA GLN A 48 3.92 -12.70 -7.16
C GLN A 48 4.74 -11.44 -6.85
N ARG A 49 5.18 -10.77 -7.91
CA ARG A 49 5.92 -9.50 -7.85
C ARG A 49 5.47 -8.52 -8.93
N ALA A 50 5.54 -7.24 -8.62
CA ALA A 50 5.28 -6.18 -9.59
C ALA A 50 6.18 -4.96 -9.35
N TYR A 51 6.40 -4.22 -10.42
CA TYR A 51 7.20 -3.02 -10.50
C TYR A 51 6.38 -1.91 -11.14
N GLN A 52 6.57 -0.70 -10.66
CA GLN A 52 6.10 0.52 -11.30
C GLN A 52 7.20 1.57 -11.29
N SER A 53 7.39 2.23 -12.43
CA SER A 53 8.12 3.49 -12.50
C SER A 53 7.18 4.59 -12.96
N LEU A 54 7.22 5.73 -12.28
CA LEU A 54 6.47 6.93 -12.60
C LEU A 54 7.45 8.08 -12.79
N GLN A 55 7.48 8.65 -13.99
CA GLN A 55 8.24 9.87 -14.26
C GLN A 55 7.44 11.09 -13.78
N TYR A 56 8.08 11.97 -13.02
CA TYR A 56 7.53 13.26 -12.60
C TYR A 56 8.47 14.39 -13.00
N GLY A 57 8.00 15.26 -13.90
CA GLY A 57 8.78 16.37 -14.42
C GLY A 57 9.95 15.94 -15.31
N ALA A 58 10.96 16.80 -15.45
CA ALA A 58 12.07 16.59 -16.39
C ALA A 58 13.20 15.69 -15.87
N THR A 59 13.25 15.41 -14.56
CA THR A 59 14.39 14.72 -13.93
C THR A 59 14.02 13.77 -12.77
N GLY A 60 12.75 13.72 -12.35
CA GLY A 60 12.32 12.89 -11.23
C GLY A 60 11.70 11.58 -11.69
N GLU A 61 12.10 10.47 -11.08
CA GLU A 61 11.47 9.16 -11.26
C GLU A 61 11.18 8.57 -9.88
N THR A 62 9.93 8.25 -9.61
CA THR A 62 9.55 7.45 -8.44
C THR A 62 9.45 6.00 -8.87
N THR A 63 10.11 5.13 -8.12
CA THR A 63 10.13 3.70 -8.41
C THR A 63 9.49 2.94 -7.27
N SER A 64 8.58 2.03 -7.61
CA SER A 64 7.83 1.23 -6.65
C SER A 64 7.94 -0.26 -6.97
N TYR A 65 8.04 -1.07 -5.93
CA TYR A 65 8.10 -2.52 -6.01
C TYR A 65 7.07 -3.09 -5.05
N VAL A 66 6.48 -4.23 -5.41
CA VAL A 66 5.73 -5.06 -4.46
C VAL A 66 6.05 -6.52 -4.71
N MET A 67 6.38 -7.28 -3.66
CA MET A 67 6.66 -8.71 -3.78
C MET A 67 6.56 -9.43 -2.44
N LYS A 68 6.22 -10.72 -2.50
CA LYS A 68 6.07 -11.59 -1.32
C LYS A 68 7.39 -11.95 -0.63
N HIS A 69 8.43 -12.20 -1.43
CA HIS A 69 9.77 -12.54 -0.96
C HIS A 69 10.71 -11.39 -1.27
N PHE A 70 10.66 -10.34 -0.43
CA PHE A 70 11.42 -9.12 -0.69
C PHE A 70 12.92 -9.35 -0.42
N PRO A 71 13.81 -9.04 -1.40
CA PRO A 71 15.23 -9.30 -1.24
C PRO A 71 15.83 -8.41 -0.15
N TYR A 72 16.90 -8.89 0.47
CA TYR A 72 17.65 -8.17 1.52
C TYR A 72 16.83 -7.86 2.79
N ALA A 73 15.64 -8.44 2.96
CA ALA A 73 14.89 -8.34 4.20
C ALA A 73 15.69 -8.95 5.36
N ILE A 74 15.61 -8.33 6.53
CA ILE A 74 16.24 -8.83 7.76
C ILE A 74 15.64 -10.21 8.09
N PRO A 75 16.47 -11.24 8.36
CA PRO A 75 15.96 -12.55 8.76
C PRO A 75 15.00 -12.45 9.96
N ASP A 76 13.94 -13.25 9.95
CA ASP A 76 12.86 -13.30 10.93
C ASP A 76 11.97 -12.06 11.07
N SER A 77 12.30 -10.96 10.40
CA SER A 77 11.44 -9.78 10.38
C SER A 77 10.15 -10.03 9.58
N PRO A 78 9.10 -9.21 9.78
CA PRO A 78 7.87 -9.31 8.99
C PRO A 78 8.12 -9.24 7.48
N GLN A 79 9.05 -8.39 7.08
CA GLN A 79 9.43 -8.15 5.68
C GLN A 79 10.00 -9.41 4.99
N SER A 80 10.56 -10.36 5.77
CA SER A 80 11.07 -11.63 5.23
C SER A 80 9.98 -12.66 4.92
N LYS A 81 8.76 -12.47 5.46
CA LYS A 81 7.66 -13.46 5.44
C LYS A 81 6.44 -13.00 4.65
N TYR A 82 6.25 -11.69 4.50
CA TYR A 82 5.04 -11.08 3.97
C TYR A 82 5.34 -10.16 2.78
N TYR A 83 4.29 -9.76 2.06
CA TYR A 83 4.46 -8.76 1.00
C TYR A 83 4.99 -7.46 1.57
N VAL A 84 5.96 -6.89 0.87
CA VAL A 84 6.47 -5.56 1.09
C VAL A 84 6.20 -4.74 -0.16
N GLN A 85 5.67 -3.55 0.01
CA GLN A 85 5.69 -2.52 -1.03
C GLN A 85 6.71 -1.45 -0.64
N LEU A 86 7.71 -1.27 -1.50
CA LEU A 86 8.80 -0.31 -1.35
C LEU A 86 8.65 0.78 -2.38
N ILE A 87 8.79 2.04 -1.97
CA ILE A 87 8.76 3.23 -2.82
C ILE A 87 10.05 4.00 -2.61
N ILE A 88 10.75 4.27 -3.69
CA ILE A 88 12.05 4.95 -3.71
C ILE A 88 11.92 6.21 -4.56
N ASN A 89 12.67 7.25 -4.19
CA ASN A 89 12.70 8.54 -4.88
C ASN A 89 11.29 9.18 -4.96
N SER A 90 10.53 9.07 -3.87
CA SER A 90 9.25 9.78 -3.73
C SER A 90 9.45 11.15 -3.09
N ILE A 91 8.67 12.15 -3.46
CA ILE A 91 8.65 13.43 -2.75
C ILE A 91 7.43 13.40 -1.80
N PRO A 92 7.54 13.75 -0.51
CA PRO A 92 8.68 14.36 0.19
C PRO A 92 9.67 13.39 0.86
N PHE A 93 9.44 12.07 0.76
CA PHE A 93 10.27 11.07 1.45
C PHE A 93 11.15 10.30 0.48
N ASP A 94 12.47 10.43 0.61
CA ASP A 94 13.44 9.76 -0.27
C ASP A 94 13.19 8.26 -0.42
N CYS A 95 12.74 7.58 0.64
CA CYS A 95 12.33 6.20 0.57
C CYS A 95 11.35 5.79 1.69
N THR A 96 10.31 5.02 1.35
CA THR A 96 9.34 4.48 2.31
C THR A 96 8.95 3.04 1.95
N TYR A 97 8.55 2.26 2.93
CA TYR A 97 7.96 0.94 2.69
C TYR A 97 6.84 0.61 3.68
N GLY A 98 5.98 -0.31 3.26
CA GLY A 98 4.94 -0.91 4.10
C GLY A 98 4.92 -2.44 3.94
N THR A 99 4.53 -3.15 5.00
CA THR A 99 4.45 -4.61 5.03
C THR A 99 3.01 -5.05 5.26
N TYR A 100 2.50 -5.99 4.45
CA TYR A 100 1.12 -6.49 4.54
C TYR A 100 1.05 -7.72 5.46
N TRP A 101 0.69 -7.52 6.73
CA TRP A 101 0.65 -8.57 7.75
C TRP A 101 -0.31 -8.20 8.90
N LYS A 102 -0.57 -9.10 9.85
CA LYS A 102 -1.67 -8.91 10.83
C LYS A 102 -1.64 -7.61 11.65
N TYR A 103 -0.45 -7.04 11.87
CA TYR A 103 -0.28 -5.79 12.61
C TYR A 103 0.08 -4.61 11.72
N GLY A 104 0.30 -4.82 10.42
CA GLY A 104 0.69 -3.78 9.49
C GLY A 104 -0.20 -3.74 8.27
N GLY A 105 0.07 -2.78 7.41
CA GLY A 105 -0.58 -2.66 6.14
C GLY A 105 0.23 -1.70 5.30
N ASN A 106 -0.37 -1.22 4.23
CA ASN A 106 0.15 -0.06 3.56
C ASN A 106 -0.88 1.06 3.62
N ILE A 107 -0.42 2.26 3.94
CA ILE A 107 -1.21 3.49 3.82
C ILE A 107 -0.98 4.17 2.47
N ILE A 108 0.00 3.69 1.70
CA ILE A 108 0.38 4.18 0.38
C ILE A 108 0.10 3.07 -0.63
N ASN A 109 -0.55 3.39 -1.75
CA ASN A 109 -0.75 2.42 -2.83
C ASN A 109 -0.22 2.94 -4.15
N MET A 110 0.70 2.19 -4.74
CA MET A 110 1.25 2.46 -6.07
C MET A 110 0.73 1.44 -7.12
N PHE A 111 0.11 0.36 -6.66
CA PHE A 111 -0.35 -0.73 -7.51
C PHE A 111 -1.89 -0.74 -7.61
N PRO A 112 -2.49 -1.53 -8.52
CA PRO A 112 -3.95 -1.60 -8.62
C PRO A 112 -4.62 -1.88 -7.28
N SER A 113 -5.62 -1.08 -6.90
CA SER A 113 -6.21 -1.11 -5.56
C SER A 113 -6.90 -2.43 -5.24
N HIS A 114 -7.41 -3.15 -6.25
CA HIS A 114 -8.05 -4.45 -6.06
C HIS A 114 -7.06 -5.57 -5.70
N TRP A 115 -5.76 -5.35 -5.85
CA TRP A 115 -4.73 -6.27 -5.34
C TRP A 115 -4.63 -6.27 -3.82
N TRP A 116 -5.21 -5.25 -3.17
CA TRP A 116 -5.34 -5.17 -1.72
C TRP A 116 -6.53 -6.02 -1.28
N VAL A 117 -6.28 -7.31 -1.03
CA VAL A 117 -7.32 -8.24 -0.53
C VAL A 117 -7.95 -7.69 0.75
N ASN A 118 -7.13 -7.11 1.64
CA ASN A 118 -7.57 -6.32 2.78
C ASN A 118 -6.41 -5.43 3.27
N ARG A 119 -6.60 -4.72 4.38
CA ARG A 119 -5.56 -3.84 4.95
C ARG A 119 -4.24 -4.55 5.31
N THR A 120 -4.29 -5.87 5.51
CA THR A 120 -3.18 -6.70 6.01
C THR A 120 -2.71 -7.75 5.00
N SER A 121 -3.26 -7.75 3.78
CA SER A 121 -3.01 -8.79 2.79
C SER A 121 -3.02 -8.23 1.38
N PHE A 122 -2.12 -8.74 0.55
CA PHE A 122 -1.90 -8.30 -0.82
C PHE A 122 -1.71 -9.51 -1.73
N LYS A 123 -2.18 -9.42 -2.97
CA LYS A 123 -1.95 -10.43 -4.00
C LYS A 123 -1.75 -9.73 -5.34
N VAL A 124 -0.63 -10.02 -6.01
CA VAL A 124 -0.45 -9.59 -7.40
C VAL A 124 -1.36 -10.47 -8.25
N ASP A 125 -2.24 -9.83 -9.01
CA ASP A 125 -3.26 -10.47 -9.83
C ASP A 125 -3.43 -9.67 -11.14
N ASN A 126 -4.53 -9.88 -11.87
CA ASN A 126 -4.77 -9.18 -13.12
C ASN A 126 -4.70 -7.65 -12.95
N TYR A 127 -4.10 -6.96 -13.93
CA TYR A 127 -3.95 -5.51 -13.88
C TYR A 127 -5.30 -4.77 -13.82
N LEU A 128 -6.33 -5.31 -14.46
CA LEU A 128 -7.68 -4.76 -14.44
C LEU A 128 -8.63 -5.69 -13.69
N GLU A 129 -9.45 -5.12 -12.83
CA GLU A 129 -10.62 -5.78 -12.26
C GLU A 129 -11.88 -5.18 -12.88
N PHE A 130 -12.69 -6.01 -13.53
CA PHE A 130 -14.00 -5.63 -14.05
C PHE A 130 -15.07 -5.91 -12.99
N ILE A 131 -15.96 -4.94 -12.78
CA ILE A 131 -17.05 -5.05 -11.82
C ILE A 131 -18.23 -5.79 -12.43
N TYR A 132 -18.44 -5.60 -13.74
CA TYR A 132 -19.51 -6.23 -14.48
C TYR A 132 -19.01 -7.45 -15.25
N GLU A 133 -19.94 -8.38 -15.52
CA GLU A 133 -19.66 -9.50 -16.40
C GLU A 133 -19.41 -8.98 -17.82
N MET A 134 -18.28 -9.39 -18.37
CA MET A 134 -17.85 -9.00 -19.72
C MET A 134 -18.36 -9.98 -20.77
N ILE A 135 -18.91 -9.45 -21.86
CA ILE A 135 -19.38 -10.17 -23.04
C ILE A 135 -18.35 -9.99 -24.15
N HIS A 136 -17.85 -11.09 -24.70
CA HIS A 136 -17.03 -11.05 -25.92
C HIS A 136 -17.90 -10.70 -27.12
N SER A 137 -17.49 -9.71 -27.91
CA SER A 137 -18.22 -9.30 -29.09
C SER A 137 -18.11 -10.35 -30.19
N ASN A 138 -19.26 -10.68 -30.78
CA ASN A 138 -19.33 -11.52 -31.98
C ASN A 138 -19.15 -10.72 -33.27
N ASP A 139 -19.00 -9.38 -33.18
CA ASP A 139 -18.72 -8.57 -34.36
C ASP A 139 -17.35 -8.93 -34.92
N SER A 140 -17.32 -9.20 -36.23
CA SER A 140 -16.11 -9.52 -36.98
C SER A 140 -15.28 -8.26 -37.24
N SER A 141 -14.82 -7.57 -36.18
CA SER A 141 -13.74 -6.60 -36.32
C SER A 141 -12.53 -7.33 -36.89
N VAL A 142 -12.03 -6.83 -38.02
CA VAL A 142 -10.90 -7.45 -38.76
C VAL A 142 -9.60 -7.38 -37.95
N ASN A 143 -9.49 -6.39 -37.07
CA ASN A 143 -8.20 -6.01 -36.48
C ASN A 143 -8.13 -6.21 -34.96
N GLU A 144 -9.26 -6.39 -34.26
CA GLU A 144 -9.28 -6.39 -32.80
C GLU A 144 -10.31 -7.39 -32.27
N ASP A 145 -10.00 -7.97 -31.11
CA ASP A 145 -11.01 -8.63 -30.26
C ASP A 145 -11.49 -7.64 -29.20
N TYR A 146 -12.77 -7.70 -28.86
CA TYR A 146 -13.45 -6.68 -28.08
C TYR A 146 -14.38 -7.32 -27.05
N TRP A 147 -14.30 -6.86 -25.80
CA TRP A 147 -15.20 -7.23 -24.72
C TRP A 147 -15.85 -5.99 -24.14
N TYR A 148 -17.11 -6.14 -23.73
CA TYR A 148 -17.88 -5.06 -23.12
C TYR A 148 -18.73 -5.56 -21.97
N ALA A 149 -18.95 -4.70 -20.99
CA ALA A 149 -19.80 -4.98 -19.86
C ALA A 149 -21.24 -5.27 -20.32
N ASN A 150 -21.88 -6.25 -19.71
CA ASN A 150 -23.30 -6.56 -19.93
C ASN A 150 -24.26 -5.43 -19.47
N VAL A 151 -23.75 -4.41 -18.78
CA VAL A 151 -24.49 -3.21 -18.35
C VAL A 151 -24.01 -1.98 -19.12
N THR A 152 -24.97 -1.11 -19.50
CA THR A 152 -24.70 0.20 -20.08
C THR A 152 -24.81 1.32 -19.05
N CYS A 153 -23.88 2.27 -19.12
CA CYS A 153 -23.82 3.46 -18.29
C CYS A 153 -24.03 4.72 -19.14
N LYS A 154 -24.71 5.71 -18.57
CA LYS A 154 -24.94 7.00 -19.22
C LYS A 154 -23.90 8.01 -18.75
N VAL A 155 -23.28 8.71 -19.70
CA VAL A 155 -22.39 9.85 -19.41
C VAL A 155 -23.19 11.16 -19.43
N ASP A 156 -22.64 12.22 -18.83
CA ASP A 156 -23.36 13.51 -18.72
C ASP A 156 -23.65 14.18 -20.06
N SER A 157 -22.92 13.81 -21.13
CA SER A 157 -23.23 14.25 -22.49
C SER A 157 -24.52 13.64 -23.05
N GLY A 158 -25.17 12.73 -22.32
CA GLY A 158 -26.41 12.07 -22.70
C GLY A 158 -26.22 10.76 -23.47
N LYS A 159 -24.99 10.43 -23.87
CA LYS A 159 -24.66 9.18 -24.57
C LYS A 159 -24.64 7.99 -23.61
N ASN A 160 -25.00 6.82 -24.14
CA ASN A 160 -24.89 5.55 -23.43
C ASN A 160 -23.73 4.75 -24.01
N TYR A 161 -22.93 4.15 -23.13
CA TYR A 161 -21.82 3.27 -23.45
C TYR A 161 -21.92 2.01 -22.58
N PRO A 162 -21.32 0.88 -22.95
CA PRO A 162 -21.04 -0.16 -21.96
C PRO A 162 -20.26 0.46 -20.78
N CYS A 163 -20.57 0.03 -19.56
CA CYS A 163 -19.93 0.62 -18.37
C CYS A 163 -18.41 0.39 -18.35
N GLU A 164 -17.97 -0.75 -18.87
CA GLU A 164 -16.56 -1.13 -19.01
C GLU A 164 -16.35 -1.81 -20.37
N GLU A 165 -15.20 -1.56 -20.99
CA GLU A 165 -14.82 -2.08 -22.30
C GLU A 165 -13.32 -2.39 -22.32
N ILE A 166 -12.91 -3.40 -23.07
CA ILE A 166 -11.50 -3.69 -23.33
C ILE A 166 -11.30 -4.28 -24.72
N PHE A 167 -10.20 -3.88 -25.34
CA PHE A 167 -9.82 -4.23 -26.71
C PHE A 167 -8.45 -4.90 -26.70
N PHE A 168 -8.32 -5.96 -27.49
CA PHE A 168 -7.09 -6.72 -27.68
C PHE A 168 -6.74 -6.82 -29.16
N GLU A 169 -5.47 -7.02 -29.48
CA GLU A 169 -5.06 -7.35 -30.84
C GLU A 169 -5.68 -8.69 -31.26
N LYS A 170 -6.16 -8.77 -32.51
CA LYS A 170 -6.98 -9.88 -33.01
C LYS A 170 -6.35 -11.25 -32.74
N ASN A 171 -7.13 -12.15 -32.14
CA ASN A 171 -6.74 -13.51 -31.77
C ASN A 171 -5.49 -13.57 -30.86
N THR A 172 -5.25 -12.54 -30.06
CA THR A 172 -4.16 -12.49 -29.09
C THR A 172 -4.65 -12.07 -27.71
N GLN A 173 -3.76 -12.14 -26.72
CA GLN A 173 -3.98 -11.58 -25.38
C GLN A 173 -3.33 -10.20 -25.19
N ILE A 174 -2.89 -9.54 -26.26
CA ILE A 174 -2.20 -8.23 -26.21
C ILE A 174 -3.24 -7.14 -25.97
N PRO A 175 -3.31 -6.50 -24.78
CA PRO A 175 -4.29 -5.46 -24.54
C PRO A 175 -3.88 -4.18 -25.27
N LEU A 176 -4.83 -3.57 -25.97
CA LEU A 176 -4.62 -2.34 -26.75
C LEU A 176 -5.11 -1.12 -26.00
N ARG A 177 -6.35 -1.18 -25.50
CA ARG A 177 -6.98 -0.11 -24.73
C ARG A 177 -8.14 -0.63 -23.90
N SER A 178 -8.50 0.11 -22.86
CA SER A 178 -9.74 -0.09 -22.11
C SER A 178 -10.51 1.22 -22.01
N ALA A 179 -11.82 1.13 -21.83
CA ALA A 179 -12.66 2.27 -21.51
C ALA A 179 -13.52 1.96 -20.28
N ARG A 180 -13.68 2.94 -19.40
CA ARG A 180 -14.56 2.84 -18.23
C ARG A 180 -15.32 4.13 -18.02
N ILE A 181 -16.57 4.02 -17.61
CA ILE A 181 -17.37 5.17 -17.21
C ILE A 181 -17.03 5.55 -15.77
N VAL A 182 -16.46 6.73 -15.58
CA VAL A 182 -15.96 7.21 -14.29
C VAL A 182 -16.43 8.63 -14.02
N ARG A 183 -16.44 9.00 -12.74
CA ARG A 183 -16.70 10.38 -12.31
C ARG A 183 -15.38 11.15 -12.25
N GLN A 184 -15.22 12.14 -13.13
CA GLN A 184 -14.13 13.11 -13.10
C GLN A 184 -14.65 14.46 -12.58
N GLY A 185 -14.35 14.74 -11.32
CA GLY A 185 -14.90 15.91 -10.61
C GLY A 185 -16.43 15.85 -10.54
N TRP A 186 -17.10 16.83 -11.13
CA TRP A 186 -18.56 16.89 -11.18
C TRP A 186 -19.17 16.18 -12.38
N LYS A 187 -18.36 15.64 -13.31
CA LYS A 187 -18.84 15.05 -14.55
C LYS A 187 -18.68 13.53 -14.60
N VAL A 188 -19.65 12.83 -15.17
CA VAL A 188 -19.54 11.42 -15.56
C VAL A 188 -19.10 11.34 -17.02
N VAL A 189 -17.93 10.75 -17.26
CA VAL A 189 -17.28 10.68 -18.57
C VAL A 189 -16.79 9.26 -18.88
N GLN A 190 -16.59 8.96 -20.16
CA GLN A 190 -15.86 7.76 -20.58
C GLN A 190 -14.37 8.07 -20.55
N GLN A 191 -13.64 7.39 -19.67
CA GLN A 191 -12.19 7.46 -19.63
C GLN A 191 -11.60 6.30 -20.43
N ILE A 192 -10.80 6.62 -21.43
CA ILE A 192 -10.08 5.66 -22.26
C ILE A 192 -8.63 5.61 -21.79
N THR A 193 -8.10 4.41 -21.60
CA THR A 193 -6.68 4.17 -21.29
C THR A 193 -6.08 3.35 -22.41
N ASN A 194 -5.07 3.89 -23.09
CA ASN A 194 -4.34 3.17 -24.15
C ASN A 194 -3.10 2.49 -23.55
N TYR A 195 -2.78 1.29 -24.02
CA TYR A 195 -1.65 0.51 -23.54
C TYR A 195 -0.60 0.36 -24.62
N LYS A 196 0.64 0.74 -24.29
CA LYS A 196 1.82 0.41 -25.07
C LYS A 196 2.47 -0.83 -24.47
N ILE A 197 2.35 -1.96 -25.13
CA ILE A 197 2.96 -3.22 -24.68
C ILE A 197 4.44 -3.20 -25.03
N ILE A 198 5.28 -3.38 -24.00
CA ILE A 198 6.74 -3.40 -24.12
C ILE A 198 7.21 -4.84 -24.29
N SER A 199 6.68 -5.75 -23.48
CA SER A 199 6.92 -7.19 -23.62
C SER A 199 5.81 -8.00 -22.95
N MET A 200 5.66 -9.25 -23.36
CA MET A 200 4.78 -10.23 -22.72
C MET A 200 5.57 -11.51 -22.41
N GLY A 201 5.05 -12.31 -21.48
CA GLY A 201 5.79 -13.40 -20.88
C GLY A 201 6.70 -12.89 -19.75
N LYS A 202 7.58 -13.75 -19.25
CA LYS A 202 8.43 -13.46 -18.09
C LYS A 202 9.09 -12.07 -18.22
N PRO A 203 8.82 -11.11 -17.32
CA PRO A 203 9.44 -9.79 -17.39
C PRO A 203 10.95 -9.89 -17.19
N ASP A 204 11.68 -8.95 -17.79
CA ASP A 204 13.13 -8.80 -17.60
C ASP A 204 13.44 -8.55 -16.12
N GLU A 205 14.41 -9.29 -15.57
CA GLU A 205 14.80 -9.17 -14.17
C GLU A 205 15.34 -7.77 -13.81
N LYS A 206 15.75 -6.97 -14.80
CA LYS A 206 16.18 -5.58 -14.58
C LYS A 206 15.13 -4.74 -13.84
N TYR A 207 13.83 -5.01 -14.03
CA TYR A 207 12.74 -4.31 -13.34
C TYR A 207 12.71 -4.62 -11.83
N PHE A 208 13.40 -5.67 -11.38
CA PHE A 208 13.40 -6.12 -9.99
C PHE A 208 14.79 -6.09 -9.34
N HIS A 209 15.86 -5.85 -10.12
CA HIS A 209 17.24 -5.83 -9.64
C HIS A 209 17.72 -4.48 -9.09
N SER A 210 16.97 -3.40 -9.31
CA SER A 210 17.31 -2.04 -8.85
C SER A 210 16.94 -1.75 -7.39
N ILE A 211 16.55 -2.77 -6.63
CA ILE A 211 16.23 -2.64 -5.19
C ILE A 211 17.54 -2.46 -4.40
N PRO A 212 17.73 -1.35 -3.66
CA PRO A 212 18.93 -1.10 -2.87
C PRO A 212 19.08 -2.17 -1.77
N SER A 213 20.28 -2.74 -1.59
CA SER A 213 20.52 -3.78 -0.58
C SER A 213 20.38 -3.30 0.87
N ASN A 214 20.45 -1.99 1.10
CA ASN A 214 20.34 -1.35 2.41
C ASN A 214 18.96 -0.72 2.68
N TRP A 215 17.94 -1.03 1.86
CA TRP A 215 16.60 -0.40 1.94
C TRP A 215 15.99 -0.49 3.35
N THR A 216 16.19 -1.58 4.09
CA THR A 216 15.67 -1.75 5.45
C THR A 216 16.22 -0.75 6.46
N SER A 217 17.38 -0.14 6.15
CA SER A 217 18.10 0.78 7.03
C SER A 217 17.96 2.25 6.62
N ILE A 218 17.60 2.52 5.35
CA ILE A 218 17.50 3.90 4.83
C ILE A 218 16.05 4.32 4.57
N CYS A 219 15.15 3.37 4.39
CA CYS A 219 13.76 3.64 4.08
C CYS A 219 12.95 3.64 5.37
N ARG A 220 12.00 4.56 5.45
CA ARG A 220 11.09 4.64 6.58
C ARG A 220 10.02 3.54 6.48
N ASP A 221 9.82 2.78 7.55
CA ASP A 221 8.62 1.95 7.69
C ASP A 221 7.44 2.85 8.04
N VAL A 222 6.42 2.88 7.18
CA VAL A 222 5.23 3.73 7.37
C VAL A 222 4.27 3.19 8.44
N MET A 223 4.50 1.97 8.93
CA MET A 223 3.70 1.31 9.95
C MET A 223 4.29 1.44 11.35
N LEU A 224 5.57 1.79 11.51
CA LEU A 224 6.14 2.09 12.82
C LEU A 224 5.73 3.49 13.27
N GLY A 225 5.18 3.59 14.48
CA GLY A 225 4.73 4.87 15.03
C GLY A 225 4.25 4.77 16.47
N LEU A 226 4.14 5.94 17.09
CA LEU A 226 3.81 6.13 18.49
C LEU A 226 2.44 6.80 18.64
N LEU A 227 1.66 6.39 19.63
CA LEU A 227 0.38 7.00 19.96
C LEU A 227 0.39 7.55 21.38
N TYR A 228 -0.29 8.69 21.56
CA TYR A 228 -0.43 9.38 22.84
C TYR A 228 -1.89 9.64 23.18
N TYR A 229 -2.21 9.64 24.47
CA TYR A 229 -3.48 10.16 24.95
C TYR A 229 -3.37 10.74 26.38
N PRO A 230 -3.66 12.04 26.58
CA PRO A 230 -3.80 13.08 25.55
C PRO A 230 -2.45 13.47 24.92
N GLN A 231 -2.46 14.00 23.69
CA GLN A 231 -1.23 14.51 23.03
C GLN A 231 -0.85 15.93 23.50
N THR A 232 -1.84 16.71 23.94
CA THR A 232 -1.66 18.06 24.47
C THR A 232 -2.19 18.12 25.90
N ILE A 233 -1.40 18.68 26.81
CA ILE A 233 -1.73 18.81 28.22
C ILE A 233 -1.45 20.23 28.72
N LYS A 234 -2.23 20.65 29.71
CA LYS A 234 -1.99 21.89 30.45
C LYS A 234 -1.80 21.57 31.92
N ILE A 235 -0.69 22.01 32.51
CA ILE A 235 -0.32 21.66 33.88
C ILE A 235 -0.01 22.95 34.65
N ASN A 236 -0.71 23.20 35.76
CA ASN A 236 -0.36 24.31 36.63
C ASN A 236 0.85 23.96 37.51
N LEU A 237 1.49 24.97 38.11
CA LEU A 237 2.66 24.77 38.98
C LEU A 237 2.37 23.74 40.08
N ASN A 238 3.32 22.80 40.29
CA ASN A 238 3.23 21.71 41.25
C ASN A 238 2.09 20.70 41.02
N GLN A 239 1.46 20.72 39.84
CA GLN A 239 0.49 19.71 39.43
C GLN A 239 1.14 18.67 38.51
N ILE A 240 0.41 17.56 38.34
CA ILE A 240 0.80 16.45 37.47
C ILE A 240 -0.25 16.23 36.39
N ALA A 241 0.18 15.68 35.27
CA ALA A 241 -0.68 15.11 34.24
C ALA A 241 -0.15 13.74 33.81
N GLN A 242 -1.04 12.88 33.35
CA GLN A 242 -0.71 11.56 32.86
C GLN A 242 -0.95 11.49 31.36
N VAL A 243 0.04 11.02 30.61
CA VAL A 243 -0.03 10.73 29.19
C VAL A 243 0.13 9.23 29.00
N GLN A 244 -0.86 8.60 28.38
CA GLN A 244 -0.77 7.21 27.95
C GLN A 244 0.03 7.12 26.66
N VAL A 245 0.94 6.16 26.58
CA VAL A 245 1.86 5.92 25.47
C VAL A 245 1.77 4.46 25.05
N TRP A 246 1.62 4.19 23.75
CA TRP A 246 1.65 2.85 23.17
C TRP A 246 2.03 2.88 21.69
N LEU A 247 2.33 1.73 21.09
CA LEU A 247 2.74 1.61 19.70
C LEU A 247 1.57 1.21 18.80
N ILE A 248 1.62 1.66 17.53
CA ILE A 248 0.65 1.27 16.50
C ILE A 248 0.85 -0.21 16.11
N THR A 249 2.11 -0.61 15.97
CA THR A 249 2.55 -1.92 15.50
C THR A 249 3.70 -2.42 16.37
N PRO A 250 3.96 -3.74 16.44
CA PRO A 250 5.05 -4.24 17.26
C PRO A 250 6.40 -3.82 16.65
N PRO A 251 7.43 -3.65 17.49
CA PRO A 251 8.76 -3.38 16.97
C PRO A 251 9.27 -4.54 16.13
N HIS A 252 10.16 -4.24 15.19
CA HIS A 252 10.79 -5.27 14.39
C HIS A 252 11.78 -6.08 15.22
N ARG A 253 11.80 -7.40 15.00
CA ARG A 253 12.87 -8.24 15.50
C ARG A 253 14.11 -8.05 14.65
N ILE A 254 15.17 -7.51 15.24
CA ILE A 254 16.47 -7.28 14.60
C ILE A 254 17.52 -8.03 15.42
N ASN A 255 18.23 -8.97 14.80
CA ASN A 255 19.23 -9.82 15.47
C ASN A 255 18.68 -10.53 16.73
N GLY A 256 17.43 -11.01 16.67
CA GLY A 256 16.78 -11.71 17.77
C GLY A 256 16.20 -10.81 18.87
N ASN A 257 16.37 -9.48 18.79
CA ASN A 257 15.82 -8.53 19.75
C ASN A 257 14.68 -7.72 19.11
N ASP A 258 13.51 -7.71 19.72
CA ASP A 258 12.32 -6.92 19.32
C ASP A 258 11.97 -5.84 20.35
N THR A 259 12.92 -5.49 21.23
CA THR A 259 12.73 -4.42 22.20
C THR A 259 12.99 -3.06 21.57
N VAL A 260 12.07 -2.13 21.77
CA VAL A 260 12.28 -0.70 21.58
C VAL A 260 12.17 0.01 22.92
N THR A 261 13.02 1.01 23.12
CA THR A 261 12.94 1.89 24.28
C THR A 261 12.68 3.31 23.82
N ILE A 262 11.82 4.00 24.57
CA ILE A 262 11.41 5.37 24.26
C ILE A 262 11.75 6.24 25.46
N GLN A 263 12.53 7.28 25.19
CA GLN A 263 12.83 8.35 26.12
C GLN A 263 12.27 9.66 25.55
N TRP A 264 12.31 10.74 26.33
CA TRP A 264 11.90 12.07 25.86
C TRP A 264 12.95 13.09 26.22
N LYS A 265 13.10 14.09 25.37
CA LYS A 265 13.86 15.32 25.64
C LYS A 265 12.99 16.55 25.34
N PRO A 266 13.20 17.68 26.03
CA PRO A 266 12.58 18.93 25.62
C PRO A 266 13.11 19.34 24.24
N SER A 267 12.29 20.06 23.47
CA SER A 267 12.74 20.64 22.21
C SER A 267 13.84 21.69 22.47
N GLU A 268 14.73 21.88 21.50
CA GLU A 268 15.85 22.84 21.63
C GLU A 268 15.43 24.28 21.27
N SER A 269 14.13 24.58 21.24
CA SER A 269 13.64 25.92 20.89
C SER A 269 13.91 26.94 22.01
N GLU A 270 14.48 28.09 21.64
CA GLU A 270 14.77 29.20 22.57
C GLU A 270 13.51 29.80 23.22
N TRP A 271 12.33 29.56 22.65
CA TRP A 271 11.05 30.06 23.14
C TRP A 271 10.35 29.12 24.14
N GLU A 272 10.91 27.93 24.37
CA GLU A 272 10.35 26.91 25.25
C GLU A 272 11.11 26.81 26.58
N CYS A 273 10.41 26.34 27.62
CA CYS A 273 11.03 26.15 28.93
C CYS A 273 11.59 24.74 29.09
N ASN A 274 12.89 24.57 28.95
CA ASN A 274 13.53 23.25 29.00
C ASN A 274 13.66 22.66 30.41
N ASP A 275 13.52 23.49 31.45
CA ASP A 275 13.63 23.10 32.86
C ASP A 275 12.31 23.22 33.65
N CYS A 276 11.19 23.53 32.98
CA CYS A 276 9.90 23.73 33.67
C CYS A 276 9.17 22.44 34.06
N PHE A 277 9.50 21.33 33.42
CA PHE A 277 8.79 20.06 33.58
C PHE A 277 9.77 18.92 33.85
N THR A 278 9.32 17.96 34.65
CA THR A 278 9.99 16.68 34.86
C THR A 278 8.99 15.55 34.61
N TRP A 279 9.47 14.39 34.17
CA TRP A 279 8.61 13.24 33.92
C TRP A 279 9.17 11.95 34.52
N THR A 280 8.26 11.03 34.83
CA THR A 280 8.52 9.67 35.31
C THR A 280 7.57 8.67 34.62
N PRO A 281 8.04 7.48 34.23
CA PRO A 281 9.44 7.05 34.23
C PRO A 281 10.26 7.81 33.16
N LYS A 282 11.60 7.72 33.23
CA LYS A 282 12.49 8.36 32.23
C LYS A 282 12.52 7.62 30.89
N GLN A 283 12.05 6.38 30.88
CA GLN A 283 12.07 5.49 29.74
C GLN A 283 10.87 4.54 29.82
N LEU A 284 10.27 4.26 28.66
CA LEU A 284 9.31 3.17 28.46
C LEU A 284 9.95 2.11 27.57
N SER A 285 9.52 0.86 27.72
CA SER A 285 10.04 -0.28 26.95
C SER A 285 8.89 -1.07 26.36
N PHE A 286 8.97 -1.33 25.06
CA PHE A 286 7.97 -2.09 24.32
C PHE A 286 8.63 -3.25 23.56
N ASN A 287 7.90 -4.34 23.37
CA ASN A 287 8.27 -5.50 22.57
C ASN A 287 7.03 -6.08 21.88
N ILE A 288 7.17 -7.24 21.23
CA ILE A 288 6.08 -7.87 20.48
C ILE A 288 4.86 -8.23 21.35
N ASP A 289 5.04 -8.43 22.65
CA ASP A 289 4.00 -8.88 23.57
C ASP A 289 3.21 -7.71 24.17
N ASN A 290 3.87 -6.57 24.43
CA ASN A 290 3.26 -5.45 25.15
C ASN A 290 3.10 -4.16 24.32
N PHE A 291 3.37 -4.18 23.01
CA PHE A 291 3.38 -2.96 22.18
C PHE A 291 2.07 -2.14 22.23
N GLN A 292 0.91 -2.79 22.40
CA GLN A 292 -0.39 -2.11 22.52
C GLN A 292 -0.80 -1.82 23.97
N GLU A 293 -0.02 -2.28 24.96
CA GLU A 293 -0.28 -1.96 26.35
C GLU A 293 0.00 -0.47 26.59
N LYS A 294 -1.01 0.22 27.11
CA LYS A 294 -0.90 1.64 27.41
C LYS A 294 -0.05 1.84 28.66
N GLN A 295 1.18 2.29 28.46
CA GLN A 295 2.09 2.65 29.54
C GLN A 295 1.91 4.14 29.89
N THR A 296 2.14 4.52 31.14
CA THR A 296 1.85 5.89 31.62
C THR A 296 3.13 6.69 31.82
N LEU A 297 3.20 7.85 31.18
CA LEU A 297 4.17 8.90 31.43
C LEU A 297 3.52 9.97 32.32
N THR A 298 4.03 10.14 33.54
CA THR A 298 3.58 11.19 34.46
C THR A 298 4.48 12.41 34.31
N ILE A 299 3.89 13.55 33.98
CA ILE A 299 4.59 14.82 33.77
C ILE A 299 4.21 15.77 34.91
N THR A 300 5.22 16.37 35.55
CA THR A 300 5.08 17.29 36.68
C THR A 300 5.65 18.64 36.31
N ARG A 301 4.92 19.72 36.57
CA ARG A 301 5.43 21.08 36.43
C ARG A 301 6.15 21.52 37.70
N VAL A 302 7.43 21.81 37.58
CA VAL A 302 8.30 22.19 38.71
C VAL A 302 8.61 23.70 38.75
N LYS A 303 8.38 24.43 37.64
CA LYS A 303 8.64 25.87 37.53
C LYS A 303 7.62 26.55 36.61
N ASN A 304 7.41 27.84 36.81
CA ASN A 304 6.61 28.67 35.89
C ASN A 304 7.42 29.02 34.65
N GLY A 305 6.74 29.17 33.51
CA GLY A 305 7.39 29.42 32.22
C GLY A 305 6.45 29.22 31.04
N PRO A 306 6.95 29.43 29.81
CA PRO A 306 6.19 29.14 28.59
C PRO A 306 5.96 27.64 28.40
N LYS A 307 5.30 27.30 27.29
CA LYS A 307 5.08 25.92 26.85
C LYS A 307 6.40 25.15 26.64
N THR A 308 6.30 23.83 26.65
CA THR A 308 7.40 22.90 26.34
C THR A 308 6.88 21.79 25.44
N THR A 309 7.65 21.43 24.43
CA THR A 309 7.41 20.28 23.57
C THR A 309 8.37 19.16 23.97
N LEU A 310 7.86 17.97 24.29
CA LEU A 310 8.69 16.79 24.46
C LEU A 310 8.78 16.02 23.15
N ILE A 311 10.00 15.79 22.68
CA ILE A 311 10.32 15.00 21.50
C ILE A 311 10.81 13.63 21.96
N PRO A 312 10.27 12.53 21.42
CA PRO A 312 10.72 11.19 21.78
C PRO A 312 12.14 10.93 21.26
N ILE A 313 12.82 9.97 21.87
CA ILE A 313 14.07 9.39 21.40
C ILE A 313 13.83 7.89 21.35
N PHE A 314 13.90 7.33 20.15
CA PHE A 314 13.73 5.90 19.91
C PHE A 314 15.07 5.19 19.94
N ASN A 315 15.11 4.02 20.56
CA ASN A 315 16.24 3.11 20.48
C ASN A 315 15.77 1.67 20.27
N GLY A 316 16.15 1.05 19.17
CA GLY A 316 15.89 -0.35 18.83
C GLY A 316 14.59 -0.61 18.05
N GLY A 317 14.38 -1.88 17.70
CA GLY A 317 13.13 -2.35 17.09
C GLY A 317 12.77 -1.74 15.73
N GLY A 318 13.73 -1.15 15.02
CA GLY A 318 13.50 -0.41 13.77
C GLY A 318 12.95 1.00 13.96
N PHE A 319 12.58 1.39 15.17
CA PHE A 319 12.10 2.75 15.48
C PHE A 319 13.21 3.80 15.43
N ASP A 320 14.47 3.39 15.40
CA ASP A 320 15.63 4.27 15.19
C ASP A 320 15.54 5.08 13.88
N LEU A 321 14.76 4.59 12.91
CA LEU A 321 14.55 5.20 11.60
C LEU A 321 13.26 6.04 11.53
N VAL A 322 12.49 6.09 12.62
CA VAL A 322 11.26 6.87 12.71
C VAL A 322 11.61 8.30 13.11
N ASP A 323 11.20 9.27 12.31
CA ASP A 323 11.41 10.69 12.60
C ASP A 323 10.69 11.09 13.90
N PRO A 324 11.43 11.44 14.97
CA PRO A 324 10.83 11.79 16.25
C PRO A 324 9.98 13.05 16.23
N VAL A 325 10.23 13.97 15.28
CA VAL A 325 9.50 15.24 15.17
C VAL A 325 8.03 15.02 14.83
N LEU A 326 7.68 13.85 14.28
CA LEU A 326 6.30 13.48 13.96
C LEU A 326 5.48 13.05 15.18
N TYR A 327 6.12 12.85 16.34
CA TYR A 327 5.47 12.33 17.54
C TYR A 327 5.72 13.21 18.79
N PRO A 328 5.43 14.52 18.76
CA PRO A 328 5.60 15.39 19.92
C PRO A 328 4.48 15.23 20.95
N ILE A 329 4.81 15.49 22.22
CA ILE A 329 3.84 15.80 23.28
C ILE A 329 3.93 17.30 23.56
N PHE A 330 2.78 18.00 23.52
CA PHE A 330 2.71 19.43 23.76
C PHE A 330 2.24 19.72 25.19
N ILE A 331 2.98 20.57 25.90
CA ILE A 331 2.76 20.86 27.32
C ILE A 331 2.65 22.37 27.52
N GLU A 332 1.58 22.83 28.15
CA GLU A 332 1.31 24.24 28.49
C GLU A 332 1.32 24.54 29.99
#